data_AF-I4A071-F1
#
_entry.id   AF-I4A071-F1
#
_cell.length_a   1.000
_cell.length_b   1.000
_cell.length_c   1.000
_cell.angle_alpha   90.00
_cell.angle_beta   90.00
_cell.angle_gamma   90.00
#
_symmetry.space_group_name_H-M   'P 1'
#
loop_
_entity.id
_entity.type
_entity.pdbx_description
1 polymer ?
#
loop_
_entity_poly.entity_id
_entity_poly.type
_entity_poly.pdbx_seq_one_letter_code
_entity_poly.pdbx_strand_id
1 'polypeptide(L)' 'MKKLLILMCATASVWLGAQQQKTLTLKEAINYALENKSEAEKAALEIEKSEYKIKEVRANALPNVSVSGGLTYNPLLQEV' A
#
# COMPACT_ATOMS: atom_id res chain seq x y z
N MET A 1 -10.46 -41.26 21.86
CA MET A 1 -9.71 -39.99 21.78
C MET A 1 -8.42 -40.10 20.96
N LYS A 2 -7.45 -40.97 21.30
CA LYS A 2 -6.17 -41.10 20.56
C LYS A 2 -6.29 -41.55 19.10
N LYS A 3 -7.25 -42.42 18.77
CA LYS A 3 -7.48 -42.94 17.40
C LYS A 3 -8.02 -41.87 16.43
N LEU A 4 -8.69 -40.84 16.96
CA LEU A 4 -9.27 -39.74 16.17
C LEU A 4 -8.19 -38.73 15.72
N LEU A 5 -7.15 -38.57 16.54
CA LEU A 5 -5.98 -37.74 16.25
C LEU A 5 -5.11 -38.33 15.11
N ILE A 6 -5.01 -39.66 15.05
CA ILE A 6 -4.26 -40.37 13.98
C ILE A 6 -5.01 -40.29 12.65
N LEU A 7 -6.34 -40.39 12.66
CA LEU A 7 -7.16 -40.29 11.45
C LEU A 7 -7.12 -38.88 10.83
N MET A 8 -7.03 -37.84 11.65
CA MET A 8 -6.88 -36.45 11.20
C MET A 8 -5.49 -36.16 10.59
N CYS A 9 -4.43 -36.79 11.09
CA CYS A 9 -3.10 -36.69 10.47
C CYS A 9 -3.01 -37.41 9.13
N ALA A 10 -3.73 -38.52 8.96
CA ALA A 10 -3.71 -39.31 7.72
C ALA A 10 -4.38 -38.60 6.54
N THR A 11 -5.31 -37.67 6.77
CA THR A 11 -5.92 -36.88 5.70
C THR A 11 -5.07 -35.67 5.30
N ALA A 12 -4.13 -35.23 6.15
CA ALA A 12 -3.24 -34.10 5.87
C ALA A 12 -2.11 -34.45 4.89
N SER A 13 -1.64 -35.71 4.87
CA SER A 13 -0.55 -36.15 3.99
C SER A 13 -0.92 -36.17 2.50
N VAL A 14 -2.21 -36.25 2.16
CA VAL A 14 -2.69 -36.20 0.77
C VAL A 14 -2.56 -34.79 0.17
N TRP A 15 -2.48 -33.75 1.00
CA TRP A 15 -2.36 -32.35 0.54
C TRP A 15 -0.92 -31.93 0.19
N LEU A 16 0.10 -32.67 0.64
CA LEU A 16 1.51 -32.31 0.38
C LEU A 16 1.99 -32.64 -1.05
N GLY A 17 1.26 -33.50 -1.78
CA GLY A 17 1.67 -33.95 -3.12
C GLY A 17 1.25 -33.02 -4.28
N ALA A 18 0.50 -31.95 -4.02
CA ALA A 18 -0.09 -31.10 -5.06
C ALA A 18 0.76 -29.88 -5.46
N GLN A 19 1.96 -29.71 -4.90
CA GLN A 19 2.88 -28.64 -5.31
C GLN A 19 3.66 -29.06 -6.55
N GLN A 20 2.96 -29.08 -7.69
CA GLN A 20 3.55 -29.15 -9.02
C GLN A 20 4.57 -28.01 -9.14
N GLN A 21 5.87 -28.34 -9.19
CA GLN A 21 6.94 -27.38 -9.44
C GLN A 21 6.75 -26.81 -10.85
N LYS A 22 6.03 -25.69 -10.95
CA LYS A 22 5.80 -24.98 -12.20
C LYS A 22 7.15 -24.38 -12.61
N THR A 23 7.89 -25.09 -13.47
CA THR A 23 9.11 -24.56 -14.07
C THR A 23 8.71 -23.41 -14.97
N LEU A 24 8.74 -22.19 -14.43
CA LEU A 24 8.59 -20.96 -15.20
C LEU A 24 9.59 -21.04 -16.35
N THR A 25 9.06 -21.19 -17.56
CA THR A 25 9.92 -21.28 -18.74
C THR A 25 10.58 -19.92 -18.95
N LEU A 26 11.80 -19.87 -19.47
CA LEU A 26 12.55 -18.61 -19.67
C LEU A 26 11.71 -17.56 -20.43
N LYS A 27 10.84 -18.00 -21.33
CA LYS A 27 9.90 -17.17 -22.08
C LYS A 27 8.80 -16.58 -21.20
N GLU A 28 8.25 -17.32 -20.24
CA GLU A 28 7.32 -16.80 -19.25
C GLU A 28 8.01 -15.84 -18.28
N ALA A 29 9.28 -16.07 -17.91
CA ALA A 29 10.04 -15.13 -17.08
C ALA A 29 10.33 -13.81 -17.83
N ILE A 30 10.65 -13.88 -19.12
CA ILE A 30 10.84 -12.69 -19.98
C ILE A 30 9.52 -11.96 -20.19
N ASN A 31 8.44 -12.68 -20.50
CA ASN A 31 7.11 -12.08 -20.64
C ASN A 31 6.64 -11.47 -19.32
N TYR A 32 6.82 -12.15 -18.19
CA TYR A 32 6.51 -11.62 -16.87
C TYR A 32 7.34 -10.37 -16.54
N ALA A 33 8.61 -10.31 -16.93
CA ALA A 33 9.44 -9.10 -16.78
C ALA A 33 9.06 -7.95 -17.73
N LEU A 34 8.56 -8.26 -18.93
CA LEU A 34 8.05 -7.28 -19.90
C LEU A 34 6.65 -6.76 -19.55
N GLU A 35 5.81 -7.62 -19.00
CA GLU A 35 4.43 -7.36 -18.62
C GLU A 35 4.36 -6.70 -17.23
N ASN A 36 5.24 -7.09 -16.29
CA ASN A 36 5.58 -6.31 -15.09
C ASN A 36 6.67 -5.27 -15.42
N LYS A 37 6.42 -4.43 -16.43
CA LYS A 37 7.12 -3.16 -16.61
C LYS A 37 6.78 -2.25 -15.42
N SER A 38 7.29 -2.58 -14.23
CA SER A 38 7.29 -1.73 -13.04
C SER A 38 7.79 -0.33 -13.40
N GLU A 39 8.67 -0.22 -14.39
CA GLU A 39 9.19 1.04 -14.89
C GLU A 39 8.16 1.91 -15.62
N ALA A 40 7.20 1.34 -16.36
CA ALA A 40 6.16 2.11 -17.02
C ALA A 40 5.07 2.57 -16.04
N GLU A 41 4.66 1.68 -15.14
CA GLU A 41 3.72 2.03 -14.06
C GLU A 41 4.35 3.04 -13.10
N LYS A 42 5.64 2.86 -12.76
CA LYS A 42 6.41 3.82 -11.96
C LYS A 42 6.57 5.15 -12.70
N ALA A 43 6.82 5.16 -13.99
CA ALA A 43 6.87 6.39 -14.78
C ALA A 43 5.50 7.10 -14.81
N ALA A 44 4.40 6.36 -14.95
CA ALA A 44 3.06 6.92 -14.86
C ALA A 44 2.78 7.53 -13.46
N LEU A 45 3.14 6.81 -12.40
CA LEU A 45 3.04 7.31 -11.01
C LEU A 45 3.95 8.52 -10.76
N GLU A 46 5.11 8.58 -11.40
CA GLU A 46 6.05 9.70 -11.27
C GLU A 46 5.57 10.95 -12.01
N ILE A 47 4.88 10.77 -13.14
CA ILE A 47 4.17 11.85 -13.83
C ILE A 47 3.04 12.38 -12.93
N GLU A 48 2.19 11.50 -12.40
CA GLU A 48 1.09 11.89 -11.50
C GLU A 48 1.61 12.63 -10.27
N LYS A 49 2.68 12.12 -9.63
CA LYS A 49 3.35 12.77 -8.52
C LYS A 49 3.87 14.17 -8.89
N SER A 50 4.43 14.32 -10.10
CA SER A 50 4.91 15.60 -10.59
C SER A 50 3.77 16.60 -10.81
N GLU A 51 2.63 16.15 -11.33
CA GLU A 51 1.43 16.99 -11.45
C GLU A 51 0.90 17.44 -10.09
N TYR A 52 0.86 16.55 -9.09
CA TYR A 52 0.47 16.91 -7.73
C TYR A 52 1.42 17.93 -7.12
N LYS A 53 2.74 17.79 -7.34
CA LYS A 53 3.72 18.76 -6.87
C LYS A 53 3.52 20.13 -7.52
N ILE A 54 3.19 20.17 -8.80
CA ILE A 54 2.84 21.43 -9.49
C ILE A 54 1.57 22.04 -8.88
N LYS A 55 0.53 21.24 -8.63
CA LYS A 55 -0.71 21.71 -7.99
C LYS A 55 -0.46 22.22 -6.58
N GLU A 56 0.36 21.56 -5.79
CA GLU A 56 0.76 21.99 -4.45
C GLU A 56 1.50 23.34 -4.50
N VAL A 57 2.51 23.48 -5.37
CA VAL A 57 3.23 24.75 -5.53
C VAL A 57 2.28 25.87 -5.97
N ARG A 58 1.34 25.59 -6.88
CA ARG A 58 0.32 26.56 -7.28
C ARG A 58 -0.64 26.90 -6.14
N ALA A 59 -1.10 25.91 -5.38
CA ALA A 59 -1.98 26.13 -4.24
C ALA A 59 -1.31 26.96 -3.14
N ASN A 60 -0.01 26.76 -2.92
CA ASN A 60 0.79 27.58 -2.01
C ASN A 60 0.98 29.02 -2.51
N ALA A 61 1.00 29.24 -3.83
CA ALA A 61 1.05 30.57 -4.41
C ALA A 61 -0.30 31.30 -4.36
N LEU A 62 -1.41 30.57 -4.17
CA LEU A 62 -2.73 31.14 -4.04
C LEU A 62 -3.00 31.55 -2.58
N PRO A 63 -3.81 32.60 -2.36
CA PRO A 63 -4.25 32.95 -1.02
C PRO A 63 -5.07 31.80 -0.41
N ASN A 64 -4.62 31.28 0.73
CA ASN A 64 -5.31 30.23 1.46
C ASN A 64 -6.41 30.86 2.34
N VAL A 65 -7.63 30.34 2.25
CA VAL A 65 -8.74 30.75 3.11
C VAL A 65 -8.90 29.70 4.19
N SER A 66 -8.51 30.03 5.42
CA SER A 66 -8.67 29.16 6.58
C SER A 66 -9.54 29.84 7.64
N VAL A 67 -10.51 29.11 8.20
CA VAL A 67 -11.35 29.57 9.31
C VAL A 67 -10.86 28.90 10.59
N SER A 68 -10.47 29.72 11.58
CA SER A 68 -10.09 29.25 12.92
C SER A 68 -10.90 29.97 13.99
N GLY A 69 -11.49 29.21 14.92
CA GLY A 69 -12.17 29.74 16.10
C GLY A 69 -11.49 29.25 17.37
N GLY A 70 -11.27 30.14 18.34
CA GLY A 70 -10.66 29.82 19.62
C GLY A 70 -11.31 30.62 20.75
N LEU A 71 -11.56 29.96 21.87
CA LEU A 71 -12.01 30.61 23.11
C LEU A 71 -10.86 30.50 24.13
N THR A 72 -10.36 31.64 24.60
CA THR A 72 -9.32 31.70 25.64
C THR A 72 -9.86 32.53 26.81
N TYR A 73 -9.99 31.90 27.97
CA TYR A 73 -10.40 32.55 29.22
C TYR A 73 -9.23 32.50 30.20
N ASN A 74 -8.70 33.66 30.60
CA ASN A 74 -7.61 33.76 31.56
C ASN A 74 -7.91 34.78 32.67
N PRO A 75 -8.54 34.35 33.78
CA PRO A 75 -9.05 35.25 34.81
C PRO A 75 -7.98 35.83 35.75
N LEU A 76 -6.74 35.33 35.73
CA LEU A 76 -5.69 35.73 36.70
C LEU A 76 -4.69 36.78 36.15
N LEU A 77 -4.76 37.15 34.87
CA LEU A 77 -3.86 38.14 34.25
C LEU A 77 -4.45 39.56 34.14
N GLN A 78 -5.71 39.77 34.56
CA GLN A 78 -6.45 41.02 34.36
C GLN A 78 -6.54 41.91 35.61
N GLU A 79 -6.03 41.45 36.74
CA GLU A 79 -5.85 42.30 37.91
C GLU A 79 -4.46 42.95 37.83
N VAL A 80 -4.44 44.24 37.47
CA VAL A 80 -3.31 45.15 37.69
C VAL A 80 -3.66 46.05 38.85
#